data_AF-A0A7W7Q6T1-F1
#
_entry.id   AF-A0A7W7Q6T1-F1
#
_cell.length_a   1.000
_cell.length_b   1.000
_cell.length_c   1.000
_cell.angle_alpha   90.00
_cell.angle_beta   90.00
_cell.angle_gamma   90.00
#
_symmetry.space_group_name_H-M   'P 1'
#
loop_
_entity.id
_entity.type
_entity.pdbx_description
1 polymer ?
#
loop_
_entity_poly.entity_id
_entity_poly.type
_entity_poly.pdbx_seq_one_letter_code
_entity_poly.pdbx_strand_id
1 'polypeptide(L)'
;MHSLLIALHAGTGVAALLAGAVALFRRGRLFDVYLGSLTATTVFLALAVAVEWAVLDVGSRVLFTAFTVLAAVLVARGVLARRLLPGGRSPVYLEHVGFTLVALFDAFVVIAVLNAGAPVWLVVVSGV
;
A
#
# COMPACT_ATOMS: atom_id res chain seq x y z
N MET A 1 -7.28 -19.89 4.35
CA MET A 1 -7.69 -18.87 3.36
C MET A 1 -7.14 -17.49 3.72
N HIS A 2 -7.39 -16.98 4.93
CA HIS A 2 -6.85 -15.70 5.40
C HIS A 2 -5.32 -15.57 5.22
N SER A 3 -4.52 -16.52 5.68
CA SER A 3 -3.05 -16.47 5.57
C SER A 3 -2.55 -16.38 4.12
N LEU A 4 -3.24 -17.03 3.17
CA LEU A 4 -2.92 -16.95 1.75
C LEU A 4 -3.23 -15.53 1.21
N LEU A 5 -4.38 -14.96 1.59
CA LEU A 5 -4.74 -13.60 1.20
C LEU A 5 -3.76 -12.57 1.77
N ILE A 6 -3.31 -12.73 3.01
CA ILE A 6 -2.28 -11.89 3.62
C ILE A 6 -0.94 -12.03 2.89
N ALA A 7 -0.52 -13.26 2.54
CA ALA A 7 0.70 -13.48 1.76
C ALA A 7 0.61 -12.83 0.37
N LEU A 8 -0.53 -12.94 -0.32
CA LEU A 8 -0.77 -12.29 -1.61
C LEU A 8 -0.81 -10.76 -1.48
N HIS A 9 -1.46 -10.23 -0.45
CA HIS A 9 -1.48 -8.80 -0.11
C HIS A 9 -0.05 -8.26 0.06
N ALA A 10 0.77 -8.92 0.89
CA ALA A 10 2.15 -8.53 1.13
C ALA A 10 3.00 -8.63 -0.15
N GLY A 11 2.91 -9.75 -0.87
CA GLY A 11 3.67 -9.96 -2.11
C GLY A 11 3.33 -8.94 -3.21
N THR A 12 2.05 -8.64 -3.39
CA THR A 12 1.62 -7.59 -4.33
C THR A 12 1.95 -6.18 -3.83
N GLY A 13 1.98 -5.94 -2.52
CA GLY A 13 2.47 -4.69 -1.95
C GLY A 13 3.96 -4.46 -2.26
N VAL A 14 4.80 -5.49 -2.13
CA VAL A 14 6.23 -5.44 -2.50
C VAL A 14 6.37 -5.18 -3.99
N ALA A 15 5.60 -5.88 -4.83
CA ALA A 15 5.61 -5.66 -6.27
C ALA A 15 5.19 -4.22 -6.64
N ALA A 16 4.17 -3.66 -5.96
CA ALA A 16 3.74 -2.28 -6.14
C ALA A 16 4.85 -1.28 -5.76
N LEU A 17 5.51 -1.48 -4.62
CA LEU A 17 6.61 -0.62 -4.18
C LEU A 17 7.77 -0.62 -5.18
N LEU A 18 8.22 -1.80 -5.61
CA LEU A 18 9.33 -1.94 -6.55
C LEU A 18 8.97 -1.38 -7.94
N ALA A 19 7.79 -1.75 -8.46
CA ALA A 19 7.33 -1.25 -9.76
C ALA A 19 7.09 0.25 -9.74
N GLY A 20 6.56 0.80 -8.64
CA GLY A 20 6.33 2.23 -8.48
C GLY A 20 7.64 3.01 -8.42
N ALA A 21 8.66 2.49 -7.71
CA ALA A 21 10.00 3.07 -7.72
C ALA A 21 10.60 3.07 -9.14
N VAL A 22 10.49 1.96 -9.87
CA VAL A 22 10.94 1.89 -11.26
C VAL A 22 10.16 2.88 -12.15
N ALA A 23 8.84 2.98 -12.00
CA ALA A 23 8.01 3.94 -12.74
C ALA A 23 8.42 5.37 -12.44
N LEU A 24 8.76 5.68 -11.19
CA LEU A 24 9.27 6.98 -10.79
C LEU A 24 10.63 7.29 -11.44
N PHE A 25 11.59 6.37 -11.39
CA PHE A 25 12.98 6.59 -11.85
C PHE A 25 13.22 6.34 -13.35
N ARG A 26 12.34 5.61 -14.04
CA ARG A 26 12.48 5.22 -15.46
C ARG A 26 11.31 5.71 -16.33
N ARG A 27 10.90 6.98 -16.16
CA ARG A 27 9.89 7.69 -16.99
C ARG A 27 8.60 6.86 -17.23
N GLY A 28 8.00 6.33 -16.17
CA GLY A 28 6.72 5.61 -16.26
C GLY A 28 6.85 4.14 -16.68
N ARG A 29 8.06 3.60 -16.88
CA ARG A 29 8.26 2.17 -17.13
C ARG A 29 7.72 1.36 -15.95
N LEU A 30 6.94 0.32 -16.22
CA LEU A 30 6.23 -0.50 -15.23
C LEU A 30 5.09 0.20 -14.48
N PHE A 31 4.60 1.36 -14.94
CA PHE A 31 3.49 2.04 -14.27
C PHE A 31 2.22 1.17 -14.20
N ASP A 32 1.88 0.45 -15.28
CA ASP A 32 0.71 -0.44 -15.26
C ASP A 32 0.91 -1.62 -14.29
N VAL A 33 2.14 -2.11 -14.13
CA VAL A 33 2.49 -3.15 -13.14
C VAL A 33 2.35 -2.59 -11.73
N TYR A 34 2.82 -1.36 -11.49
CA TYR A 34 2.63 -0.64 -10.24
C TYR A 34 1.15 -0.50 -9.90
N LEU A 35 0.34 0.03 -10.82
CA LEU A 35 -1.08 0.26 -10.57
C LEU A 35 -1.86 -1.05 -10.40
N GLY A 36 -1.55 -2.05 -11.21
CA GLY A 36 -2.13 -3.39 -11.11
C GLY A 36 -1.79 -4.05 -9.77
N SER A 37 -0.53 -3.99 -9.33
CA SER A 37 -0.09 -4.55 -8.05
C SER A 37 -0.68 -3.79 -6.86
N LEU A 38 -0.78 -2.45 -6.95
CA LEU A 38 -1.42 -1.60 -5.93
C LEU A 38 -2.92 -1.91 -5.79
N THR A 39 -3.59 -2.18 -6.92
CA THR A 39 -4.99 -2.60 -6.92
C THR A 39 -5.13 -4.00 -6.31
N ALA A 40 -4.26 -4.94 -6.71
CA ALA A 40 -4.28 -6.30 -6.19
C ALA A 40 -4.03 -6.36 -4.68
N THR A 41 -3.05 -5.62 -4.16
CA THR A 41 -2.79 -5.56 -2.71
C THR A 41 -4.00 -5.01 -1.94
N THR A 42 -4.70 -4.02 -2.49
CA THR A 42 -5.94 -3.47 -1.91
C THR A 42 -7.05 -4.51 -1.88
N VAL A 43 -7.25 -5.24 -2.99
CA VAL A 43 -8.27 -6.29 -3.09
C VAL A 43 -7.98 -7.43 -2.13
N PHE A 44 -6.74 -7.91 -2.05
CA PHE A 44 -6.38 -8.99 -1.14
C PHE A 44 -6.54 -8.59 0.34
N LEU A 45 -6.23 -7.34 0.69
CA LEU A 45 -6.51 -6.82 2.04
C LEU A 45 -8.02 -6.85 2.33
N ALA A 46 -8.84 -6.28 1.44
CA ALA A 46 -10.28 -6.24 1.64
C ALA A 46 -10.88 -7.65 1.78
N LEU A 47 -10.43 -8.60 0.96
CA LEU A 47 -10.84 -10.00 1.06
C LEU A 47 -10.38 -10.65 2.36
N ALA A 48 -9.15 -10.40 2.80
CA ALA A 48 -8.62 -10.95 4.06
C ALA A 48 -9.43 -10.48 5.27
N VAL A 49 -9.82 -9.19 5.26
CA VAL A 49 -10.67 -8.56 6.29
C VAL A 49 -12.09 -9.11 6.24
N ALA A 50 -12.66 -9.29 5.05
CA ALA A 50 -14.00 -9.86 4.89
C ALA A 50 -14.08 -11.30 5.40
N VAL A 51 -13.05 -12.12 5.14
CA VAL A 51 -12.99 -13.52 5.58
C VAL A 51 -12.91 -13.65 7.10
N GLU A 52 -12.13 -12.79 7.77
CA GLU A 52 -11.96 -12.83 9.23
C GLU A 52 -12.95 -11.94 10.01
N TRP A 53 -13.85 -11.24 9.31
CA TRP A 53 -14.68 -10.19 9.91
C TRP A 53 -15.38 -10.61 11.21
N ALA A 54 -15.97 -11.81 11.22
CA ALA A 54 -16.70 -12.34 12.37
C ALA A 54 -15.82 -12.60 13.60
N VAL A 55 -14.53 -12.88 13.39
CA VAL A 55 -13.56 -13.27 14.44
C VAL A 55 -12.80 -12.06 14.98
N LEU A 56 -12.66 -11.00 14.16
CA LEU A 56 -12.02 -9.75 14.58
C LEU A 56 -12.78 -9.07 15.72
N ASP A 57 -12.04 -8.61 16.73
CA ASP A 57 -12.56 -7.69 17.75
C ASP A 57 -12.87 -6.31 17.14
N VAL A 58 -13.60 -5.49 17.89
CA VAL A 58 -14.04 -4.15 17.42
C VAL A 58 -12.86 -3.25 17.06
N GLY A 59 -11.78 -3.27 17.84
CA GLY A 59 -10.59 -2.47 17.58
C GLY A 59 -9.92 -2.88 16.26
N SER A 60 -9.72 -4.18 16.07
CA SER A 60 -9.14 -4.72 14.82
C SER A 60 -10.02 -4.43 13.60
N ARG A 61 -11.36 -4.52 13.72
CA ARG A 61 -12.27 -4.15 12.63
C ARG A 61 -12.14 -2.70 12.22
N VAL A 62 -12.07 -1.78 13.19
CA VAL A 62 -11.89 -0.35 12.92
C VAL A 62 -10.57 -0.11 12.20
N LEU A 63 -9.47 -0.69 12.72
CA LEU A 63 -8.14 -0.50 12.16
C LEU A 63 -8.03 -1.04 10.73
N PHE A 64 -8.46 -2.28 10.49
CA PHE A 64 -8.39 -2.88 9.16
C PHE A 64 -9.33 -2.22 8.15
N THR A 65 -10.47 -1.70 8.59
CA THR A 65 -11.34 -0.89 7.74
C THR A 65 -10.64 0.41 7.33
N ALA A 66 -10.00 1.10 8.29
CA ALA A 66 -9.23 2.31 8.00
C ALA A 66 -8.08 2.04 7.02
N PHE A 67 -7.35 0.93 7.19
CA PHE A 67 -6.29 0.52 6.25
C PHE A 67 -6.84 0.17 4.87
N THR A 68 -8.01 -0.47 4.79
CA THR A 68 -8.67 -0.77 3.51
C THR A 68 -9.08 0.52 2.78
N VAL A 69 -9.62 1.50 3.51
CA VAL A 69 -9.94 2.83 2.97
C VAL A 69 -8.68 3.55 2.50
N LEU A 70 -7.61 3.54 3.31
CA LEU A 70 -6.33 4.13 2.93
C LEU A 70 -5.78 3.49 1.65
N ALA A 71 -5.80 2.16 1.54
CA ALA A 71 -5.36 1.45 0.34
C ALA A 71 -6.17 1.86 -0.90
N ALA A 72 -7.49 2.02 -0.78
CA ALA A 72 -8.33 2.54 -1.85
C ALA A 72 -7.97 3.99 -2.25
N VAL A 73 -7.62 4.84 -1.29
CA VAL A 73 -7.11 6.21 -1.56
C VAL A 73 -5.78 6.15 -2.33
N LEU A 74 -4.88 5.23 -2.00
CA LEU A 74 -3.63 5.04 -2.75
C LEU A 74 -3.90 4.61 -4.21
N VAL A 75 -4.85 3.69 -4.42
CA VAL A 75 -5.28 3.32 -5.78
C VAL A 75 -5.83 4.52 -6.54
N ALA A 76 -6.69 5.33 -5.90
CA ALA A 76 -7.24 6.54 -6.52
C ALA A 76 -6.14 7.53 -6.92
N ARG A 77 -5.14 7.75 -6.05
CA ARG A 77 -3.93 8.54 -6.35
C ARG A 77 -3.17 7.96 -7.55
N GLY A 78 -3.00 6.64 -7.62
CA GLY A 78 -2.39 5.95 -8.77
C GLY A 78 -3.17 6.15 -10.08
N VAL A 79 -4.50 6.12 -10.04
CA VAL A 79 -5.34 6.39 -11.22
C VAL A 79 -5.20 7.85 -11.67
N LEU A 80 -5.14 8.80 -10.73
CA LEU A 80 -4.90 10.21 -11.05
C LEU A 80 -3.52 10.42 -11.68
N ALA A 81 -2.47 9.79 -11.13
CA ALA A 81 -1.13 9.81 -11.70
C ALA A 81 -1.09 9.24 -13.13
N ARG A 82 -1.91 8.23 -13.44
CA ARG A 82 -1.99 7.66 -14.79
C ARG A 82 -2.39 8.70 -15.83
N ARG A 83 -3.31 9.60 -15.48
CA ARG A 83 -3.77 10.67 -16.39
C ARG A 83 -2.68 11.71 -16.67
N LEU A 84 -1.67 11.80 -15.81
CA LEU A 84 -0.56 12.76 -15.92
C LEU A 84 0.66 12.20 -16.66
N LEU A 85 0.75 10.88 -16.87
CA LEU A 85 1.86 10.21 -17.59
C LEU A 85 2.20 10.82 -18.97
N PRO A 86 1.23 11.16 -19.84
CA PRO A 86 1.53 11.73 -21.16
C PRO A 86 2.27 13.07 -21.09
N GLY A 87 2.17 13.80 -19.98
CA GLY A 87 2.82 15.09 -19.75
C GLY A 87 4.24 15.00 -19.15
N GLY A 88 4.76 13.80 -18.88
CA GLY A 88 6.06 13.59 -18.24
C GLY A 88 6.01 13.71 -16.70
N ARG A 89 7.19 13.89 -16.07
CA ARG A 89 7.32 14.00 -14.60
C ARG A 89 6.89 15.38 -14.10
N SER A 90 5.60 15.67 -14.11
CA SER A 90 5.09 16.87 -13.45
C SER A 90 5.26 16.75 -11.92
N PRO A 91 5.41 17.88 -11.19
CA PRO A 91 5.41 17.86 -9.72
C PRO A 91 4.18 17.16 -9.13
N VAL A 92 3.02 17.30 -9.77
CA VAL A 92 1.76 16.65 -9.35
C VAL A 92 1.82 15.12 -9.53
N TYR A 93 2.45 14.63 -10.61
CA TYR A 93 2.69 13.19 -10.77
C TYR A 93 3.59 12.64 -9.65
N LEU A 94 4.67 13.37 -9.31
CA LEU A 94 5.57 13.01 -8.22
C LEU A 94 4.88 13.02 -6.87
N GLU A 95 3.95 13.96 -6.63
CA GLU A 95 3.16 14.00 -5.40
C GLU A 95 2.30 12.74 -5.26
N HIS A 96 1.58 12.33 -6.30
CA HIS A 96 0.74 11.14 -6.25
C HIS A 96 1.55 9.86 -6.06
N VAL A 97 2.54 9.61 -6.93
CA VAL A 97 3.33 8.37 -6.88
C VAL A 97 4.26 8.36 -5.67
N GLY A 98 4.89 9.49 -5.36
CA GLY A 98 5.75 9.64 -4.18
C GLY A 98 4.99 9.38 -2.89
N PHE A 99 3.79 9.95 -2.72
CA PHE A 99 2.94 9.68 -1.56
C PHE A 99 2.62 8.18 -1.44
N THR A 100 2.23 7.52 -2.53
CA THR A 100 1.95 6.08 -2.49
C THR A 100 3.18 5.23 -2.14
N LEU A 101 4.37 5.61 -2.60
CA LEU A 101 5.60 4.89 -2.31
C LEU A 101 6.04 5.05 -0.87
N VAL A 102 5.95 6.26 -0.32
CA VAL A 102 6.23 6.52 1.11
C VAL A 102 5.24 5.75 1.97
N ALA A 103 3.94 5.83 1.68
CA ALA A 103 2.92 5.10 2.44
C ALA A 103 3.13 3.57 2.42
N LEU A 104 3.48 3.00 1.26
CA LEU A 104 3.80 1.57 1.16
C LEU A 104 5.06 1.22 1.94
N PHE A 105 6.11 2.02 1.81
CA PHE A 105 7.36 1.81 2.52
C PHE A 105 7.16 1.86 4.04
N ASP A 106 6.49 2.91 4.54
CA ASP A 106 6.19 3.07 5.96
C ASP A 106 5.40 1.87 6.48
N ALA A 107 4.36 1.42 5.76
CA ALA A 107 3.59 0.23 6.15
C ALA A 107 4.48 -1.03 6.27
N PHE A 108 5.43 -1.24 5.36
CA PHE A 108 6.37 -2.36 5.47
C PHE A 108 7.35 -2.19 6.63
N VAL A 109 7.84 -0.97 6.88
CA VAL A 109 8.76 -0.71 7.98
C VAL A 109 8.07 -0.88 9.33
N VAL A 110 6.84 -0.37 9.51
CA VAL A 110 6.00 -0.61 10.70
C VAL A 110 5.93 -2.10 10.99
N ILE A 111 5.54 -2.90 9.99
CA ILE A 111 5.37 -4.34 10.15
C ILE A 111 6.71 -5.00 10.50
N ALA A 112 7.81 -4.60 9.85
CA ALA A 112 9.13 -5.15 10.15
C ALA A 112 9.59 -4.82 11.58
N VAL A 113 9.40 -3.58 12.03
CA VAL A 113 9.74 -3.09 13.38
C VAL A 113 8.93 -3.83 14.44
N LEU A 114 7.62 -3.97 14.24
CA LEU A 114 6.75 -4.71 15.16
C LEU A 114 7.10 -6.21 15.19
N ASN A 115 7.39 -6.82 14.04
CA ASN A 115 7.82 -8.22 13.96
C ASN A 115 9.18 -8.46 14.62
N ALA A 116 10.06 -7.45 14.68
CA ALA A 116 11.31 -7.51 15.41
C ALA A 116 11.11 -7.42 16.94
N GLY A 117 9.87 -7.27 17.42
CA GLY A 117 9.54 -7.17 18.85
C GLY A 117 9.65 -5.76 19.42
N ALA A 118 9.75 -4.74 18.57
CA ALA A 118 9.77 -3.36 19.04
C ALA A 118 8.41 -2.96 19.61
N PRO A 119 8.39 -2.11 20.65
CA PRO A 119 7.14 -1.66 21.25
C PRO A 119 6.42 -0.66 20.34
N VAL A 120 5.08 -0.70 20.34
CA VAL A 120 4.22 0.15 19.49
C VAL A 120 4.48 1.66 19.69
N TRP A 121 4.87 2.10 20.89
CA TRP A 121 5.17 3.52 21.13
C TRP A 121 6.35 4.02 20.30
N LEU A 122 7.29 3.13 19.93
CA LEU A 122 8.45 3.49 19.13
C LEU A 122 8.02 3.87 17.72
N VAL A 123 7.16 3.07 17.10
CA VAL A 123 6.50 3.32 15.81
C VAL A 123 5.76 4.66 15.81
N VAL A 124 4.95 4.90 16.85
CA VAL A 124 4.16 6.13 17.00
C VAL A 124 5.04 7.37 17.11
N VAL A 125 6.12 7.31 17.90
CA VAL A 125 7.00 8.48 18.14
C VAL A 125 7.94 8.73 16.97
N SER A 126 8.41 7.69 16.28
CA SER A 126 9.27 7.86 15.10
C SER A 126 8.50 8.32 13.86
N GLY A 127 7.17 8.20 13.87
CA GLY A 127 6.36 8.41 12.68
C GLY A 127 6.69 7.37 11.59
N VAL A 128 7.14 6.19 12.03
CA VAL A 128 7.38 5.03 11.17
C VAL A 128 6.52 3.92 11.70
#